data_AF-A0A7S0Y080-F1
#
_entry.id   AF-A0A7S0Y080-F1
#
_cell.length_a   1.000
_cell.length_b   1.000
_cell.length_c   1.000
_cell.angle_alpha   90.00
_cell.angle_beta   90.00
_cell.angle_gamma   90.00
#
_symmetry.space_group_name_H-M   'P 1'
#
loop_
_entity.id
_entity.type
_entity.pdbx_description
1 polymer ?
#
loop_
_entity_poly.entity_id
_entity_poly.type
_entity_poly.pdbx_seq_one_letter_code
_entity_poly.pdbx_strand_id
1 'polypeptide(L)'
;MTNARARGLQMPYGDQALLITRERFERMGGFRGDFPMMEDYEMMRRLRRASLRASLRTGEDCRVRLLPTPVSCSPRRWQRKGMVLTTVLNHAFVIAYAWGMASPNTIYRLYYGRGVTNAPKAREKSTD
;
A
#
# COMPACT_ATOMS: atom_id res chain seq x y z
N MET A 1 12.03 -2.07 -11.86
CA MET A 1 10.68 -2.65 -12.11
C MET A 1 9.56 -1.86 -11.42
N THR A 2 9.66 -1.60 -10.11
CA THR A 2 8.60 -0.94 -9.31
C THR A 2 8.23 0.47 -9.77
N ASN A 3 9.20 1.30 -10.16
CA ASN A 3 8.95 2.67 -10.63
C ASN A 3 8.22 2.73 -11.98
N ALA A 4 8.55 1.82 -12.91
CA ALA A 4 7.86 1.72 -14.20
C ALA A 4 6.39 1.32 -14.01
N ARG A 5 6.13 0.32 -13.15
CA ARG A 5 4.77 -0.07 -12.76
C ARG A 5 4.01 1.07 -12.11
N ALA A 6 4.62 1.78 -11.16
CA ALA A 6 3.98 2.89 -10.47
C ALA A 6 3.68 4.08 -11.40
N ARG A 7 4.56 4.40 -12.36
CA ARG A 7 4.30 5.42 -13.39
C ARG A 7 3.15 5.02 -14.32
N GLY A 8 3.17 3.78 -14.83
CA GLY A 8 2.15 3.32 -15.77
C GLY A 8 0.77 3.10 -15.13
N LEU A 9 0.74 2.50 -13.94
CA LEU A 9 -0.51 2.18 -13.25
C LEU A 9 -1.02 3.29 -12.33
N GLN A 10 -0.20 4.30 -12.01
CA GLN A 10 -0.47 5.29 -10.95
C GLN A 10 -0.79 4.63 -9.60
N MET A 11 -0.01 3.60 -9.28
CA MET A 11 -0.17 2.79 -8.08
C MET A 11 1.20 2.61 -7.40
N PRO A 12 1.81 3.68 -6.84
CA PRO A 12 2.84 3.50 -5.83
C PRO A 12 2.23 2.92 -4.56
N TYR A 13 2.86 1.92 -3.95
CA TYR A 13 2.45 1.32 -2.67
C TYR A 13 3.63 0.56 -2.05
N GLY A 14 3.46 0.11 -0.81
CA GLY A 14 4.50 -0.54 -0.01
C GLY A 14 5.67 0.40 0.22
N ASP A 15 6.84 -0.05 -0.21
CA ASP A 15 8.14 0.59 0.03
C ASP A 15 8.35 1.92 -0.73
N GLN A 16 7.34 2.41 -1.45
CA GLN A 16 7.46 3.59 -2.33
C GLN A 16 7.19 4.94 -1.63
N ALA A 17 6.95 4.94 -0.31
CA ALA A 17 6.61 6.09 0.53
C ALA A 17 5.48 6.98 -0.02
N LEU A 18 4.39 7.11 0.74
CA LEU A 18 3.23 7.88 0.29
C LEU A 18 3.20 9.24 0.97
N LEU A 19 3.25 10.31 0.18
CA LEU A 19 3.01 11.68 0.64
C LEU A 19 1.61 12.12 0.20
N ILE A 20 0.73 12.34 1.16
CA ILE A 20 -0.67 12.72 0.94
C ILE A 20 -0.99 13.83 1.94
N THR A 21 -1.67 14.90 1.48
CA THR A 21 -2.13 15.94 2.40
C THR A 21 -3.15 15.35 3.38
N ARG A 22 -3.15 15.84 4.61
CA ARG A 22 -4.07 15.38 5.66
C ARG A 22 -5.53 15.41 5.20
N GLU A 23 -5.94 16.53 4.62
CA GLU A 23 -7.29 16.73 4.08
C GLU A 23 -7.66 15.65 3.03
N ARG A 24 -6.76 15.35 2.10
CA ARG A 24 -7.00 14.30 1.10
C ARG A 24 -7.06 12.92 1.74
N PHE A 25 -6.17 12.63 2.69
CA PHE A 25 -6.16 11.36 3.42
C PHE A 25 -7.49 11.13 4.17
N GLU A 26 -7.96 12.13 4.90
CA GLU A 26 -9.24 12.08 5.63
C GLU A 26 -10.44 11.96 4.68
N ARG A 27 -10.47 12.73 3.57
CA ARG A 27 -11.52 12.60 2.53
C ARG A 27 -11.58 11.22 1.89
N MET A 28 -10.45 10.52 1.80
CA MET A 28 -10.40 9.15 1.27
C MET A 28 -10.80 8.08 2.30
N GLY A 29 -11.12 8.48 3.54
CA GLY A 29 -11.47 7.60 4.64
C GLY A 29 -10.27 6.94 5.31
N GLY A 30 -9.05 7.47 5.09
CA GLY A 30 -7.81 6.98 5.66
C GLY A 30 -7.48 5.51 5.31
N PHE A 31 -6.59 4.92 6.11
CA PHE A 31 -6.30 3.49 6.05
C PHE A 31 -7.46 2.69 6.64
N ARG A 32 -7.73 1.53 6.04
CA ARG A 32 -8.71 0.59 6.57
C ARG A 32 -8.16 -0.11 7.80
N GLY A 33 -8.71 0.20 8.97
CA GLY A 33 -8.32 -0.41 10.24
C GLY A 33 -8.61 -1.91 10.32
N ASP A 34 -9.53 -2.41 9.49
CA ASP A 34 -9.87 -3.83 9.36
C ASP A 34 -8.90 -4.60 8.44
N PHE A 35 -7.95 -3.93 7.80
CA PHE A 35 -7.01 -4.54 6.87
C PHE A 35 -5.65 -4.75 7.55
N PRO A 36 -5.29 -5.98 7.94
CA PRO A 36 -3.98 -6.27 8.51
C PRO A 36 -2.84 -6.26 7.47
N MET A 37 -3.20 -6.22 6.19
CA MET A 37 -2.33 -6.18 5.03
C MET A 37 -3.12 -5.56 3.86
N MET A 38 -2.44 -5.02 2.85
CA MET A 38 -3.05 -4.41 1.66
C MET A 38 -3.79 -3.09 1.93
N GLU A 39 -3.66 -2.52 3.13
CA GLU A 39 -4.27 -1.26 3.52
C GLU A 39 -3.80 -0.09 2.65
N ASP A 40 -2.51 -0.09 2.30
CA ASP A 40 -1.85 0.90 1.47
C ASP A 40 -2.23 0.77 0.00
N TYR A 41 -2.23 -0.45 -0.54
CA TYR A 41 -2.69 -0.75 -1.89
C TYR A 41 -4.14 -0.34 -2.06
N GLU A 42 -5.00 -0.65 -1.10
CA GLU A 42 -6.41 -0.30 -1.16
C GLU A 42 -6.64 1.21 -1.06
N MET A 43 -5.92 1.90 -0.17
CA MET A 43 -5.95 3.37 -0.11
C MET A 43 -5.55 3.98 -1.45
N MET A 44 -4.45 3.50 -2.04
CA MET A 44 -3.97 3.98 -3.33
C MET A 44 -4.91 3.67 -4.48
N ARG A 45 -5.60 2.52 -4.45
CA ARG A 45 -6.64 2.18 -5.41
C ARG A 45 -7.80 3.18 -5.36
N ARG A 46 -8.22 3.59 -4.17
CA ARG A 46 -9.26 4.62 -3.99
C ARG A 46 -8.77 5.99 -4.45
N LEU A 47 -7.55 6.37 -4.06
CA LEU A 47 -6.94 7.66 -4.42
C LEU A 47 -6.81 7.80 -5.93
N ARG A 48 -6.27 6.77 -6.62
CA ARG A 48 -6.17 6.74 -8.08
C ARG A 48 -7.54 6.95 -8.76
N ARG A 49 -8.59 6.27 -8.27
CA ARG A 49 -9.95 6.44 -8.81
C ARG A 49 -10.47 7.87 -8.62
N ALA A 50 -10.22 8.47 -7.45
CA ALA A 50 -10.61 9.86 -7.17
C ALA A 50 -9.85 10.85 -8.07
N SER A 51 -8.52 10.68 -8.18
CA SER A 51 -7.65 11.47 -9.06
C SER A 51 -8.10 11.43 -10.53
N LEU A 52 -8.37 10.24 -11.07
CA LEU A 52 -8.84 10.10 -12.45
C LEU A 52 -10.18 10.80 -12.68
N ARG A 53 -11.12 10.68 -11.73
CA ARG A 53 -12.42 11.37 -11.81
C ARG A 53 -12.27 12.89 -11.71
N ALA A 54 -11.38 13.38 -10.85
CA ALA A 54 -11.09 14.80 -10.72
C ALA A 54 -10.50 15.36 -12.02
N SER A 55 -9.53 14.66 -12.61
CA SER A 55 -8.94 15.05 -13.89
C SER A 55 -9.96 15.10 -15.03
N LEU A 56 -10.85 14.12 -15.10
CA LEU A 56 -11.89 14.10 -16.14
C LEU A 56 -12.92 15.23 -15.99
N ARG A 57 -13.18 15.70 -14.76
CA ARG A 57 -14.18 16.74 -14.49
C ARG A 57 -13.65 18.16 -14.62
N THR A 58 -12.40 18.37 -14.23
CA THR A 58 -11.80 19.71 -14.13
C THR A 58 -10.91 20.04 -15.33
N GLY A 59 -10.44 19.02 -16.07
CA GLY A 59 -9.40 19.17 -17.08
C GLY A 59 -7.99 19.31 -16.49
N GLU A 60 -7.85 19.35 -15.15
CA GLU A 60 -6.56 19.47 -14.48
C GLU A 60 -5.85 18.12 -14.31
N ASP A 61 -4.53 18.14 -14.28
CA ASP A 61 -3.73 16.94 -13.97
C ASP A 61 -3.73 16.68 -12.44
N CYS A 62 -4.62 15.79 -11.99
CA CYS A 62 -4.74 15.34 -10.62
C CYS A 62 -4.06 13.97 -10.40
N ARG A 63 -3.22 13.51 -11.33
CA ARG A 63 -2.59 12.18 -11.27
C ARG A 63 -1.58 12.07 -10.13
N VAL A 64 -1.31 10.84 -9.71
CA VAL A 64 -0.28 10.55 -8.72
C VAL A 64 1.10 10.81 -9.33
N ARG A 65 1.88 11.68 -8.69
CA ARG A 65 3.24 12.03 -9.14
C ARG A 65 4.28 11.20 -8.38
N LEU A 66 5.24 10.65 -9.11
CA LEU A 66 6.42 10.02 -8.52
C LEU A 66 7.51 11.08 -8.39
N LEU A 67 7.99 11.29 -7.17
CA LEU A 67 9.14 12.14 -6.92
C LEU A 67 10.43 11.40 -7.31
N PRO A 68 11.46 12.10 -7.81
CA PRO A 68 12.75 11.49 -8.15
C PRO A 68 13.57 11.09 -6.91
N THR A 69 13.09 11.42 -5.71
CA THR A 69 13.77 11.15 -4.44
C THR A 69 13.66 9.68 -4.06
N PRO A 70 14.79 8.99 -3.85
CA PRO A 70 14.76 7.60 -3.37
C PRO A 70 14.40 7.56 -1.88
N VAL A 71 13.74 6.48 -1.47
CA VAL A 71 13.50 6.15 -0.07
C VAL A 71 14.23 4.86 0.25
N SER A 72 14.98 4.87 1.35
CA SER A 72 15.71 3.70 1.83
C SER A 72 14.80 2.82 2.66
N CYS A 73 14.59 1.58 2.22
CA CYS A 73 13.84 0.56 2.96
C CYS A 73 14.77 -0.58 3.38
N SER A 74 14.43 -1.24 4.48
CA SER A 74 15.26 -2.30 5.04
C SER A 74 15.23 -3.57 4.16
N PRO A 75 16.39 -4.12 3.73
CA PRO A 75 16.43 -5.31 2.87
C PRO A 75 16.26 -6.64 3.63
N ARG A 76 15.98 -6.60 4.94
CA ARG A 76 15.95 -7.77 5.84
C ARG A 76 15.16 -8.96 5.28
N ARG A 77 14.01 -8.72 4.63
CA ARG A 77 13.18 -9.80 4.08
C ARG A 77 13.82 -10.42 2.83
N TRP A 78 14.40 -9.61 1.94
CA TRP A 78 15.12 -10.11 0.78
C TRP A 78 16.34 -10.93 1.18
N GLN A 79 17.05 -10.53 2.24
CA GLN A 79 18.17 -11.30 2.77
C GLN A 79 17.73 -12.66 3.34
N ARG A 80 16.58 -12.70 4.03
CA ARG A 80 16.08 -13.95 4.65
C ARG A 80 15.39 -14.92 3.70
N LYS A 81 14.64 -14.42 2.71
CA LYS A 81 13.77 -15.23 1.82
C LYS A 81 14.18 -15.19 0.35
N GLY A 82 15.20 -14.42 -0.01
CA GLY A 82 15.58 -14.17 -1.39
C GLY A 82 14.76 -13.05 -2.03
N MET A 83 15.43 -12.22 -2.84
CA MET A 83 14.85 -11.08 -3.54
C MET A 83 13.78 -11.49 -4.57
N VAL A 84 14.09 -12.50 -5.40
CA VAL A 84 13.19 -12.96 -6.48
C VAL A 84 11.91 -13.55 -5.91
N LEU A 85 12.03 -14.50 -4.98
CA LEU A 85 10.88 -15.15 -4.35
C LEU A 85 10.00 -14.12 -3.64
N THR A 86 10.58 -13.21 -2.87
CA THR A 86 9.82 -12.14 -2.20
C THR A 86 9.08 -11.25 -3.21
N THR A 87 9.73 -10.91 -4.32
CA THR A 87 9.13 -10.05 -5.36
C THR A 87 7.97 -10.74 -6.07
N VAL A 88 8.11 -12.03 -6.41
CA VAL A 88 7.06 -12.83 -7.04
C VAL A 88 5.87 -12.97 -6.10
N LEU A 89 6.11 -13.35 -4.83
CA LEU A 89 5.05 -13.50 -3.84
C LEU A 89 4.31 -12.18 -3.59
N ASN A 90 5.02 -11.06 -3.49
CA ASN A 90 4.39 -9.74 -3.34
C ASN A 90 3.45 -9.42 -4.51
N HIS A 91 3.85 -9.72 -5.75
CA HIS A 91 2.99 -9.52 -6.91
C HIS A 91 1.80 -10.48 -6.93
N ALA A 92 2.01 -11.76 -6.58
CA ALA A 92 0.93 -12.74 -6.50
C ALA A 92 -0.13 -12.32 -5.47
N PHE A 93 0.28 -11.80 -4.30
CA PHE A 93 -0.66 -11.30 -3.29
C PHE A 93 -1.44 -10.08 -3.78
N VAL A 94 -0.79 -9.14 -4.47
CA VAL A 94 -1.48 -8.00 -5.07
C VAL A 94 -2.52 -8.45 -6.09
N ILE A 95 -2.16 -9.38 -6.98
CA ILE A 95 -3.06 -9.89 -8.03
C ILE A 95 -4.24 -10.64 -7.39
N ALA A 96 -3.96 -11.54 -6.44
CA ALA A 96 -4.99 -12.30 -5.73
C ALA A 96 -5.97 -11.38 -4.99
N TYR A 97 -5.48 -10.31 -4.37
CA TYR A 97 -6.34 -9.29 -3.76
C TYR A 97 -7.14 -8.51 -4.82
N ALA A 98 -6.49 -8.06 -5.90
CA ALA A 98 -7.12 -7.24 -6.92
C ALA A 98 -8.26 -7.96 -7.65
N TRP A 99 -8.15 -9.29 -7.80
CA TRP A 99 -9.18 -10.16 -8.37
C TRP A 99 -10.16 -10.74 -7.34
N GLY A 100 -10.03 -10.39 -6.06
CA GLY A 100 -10.93 -10.88 -5.00
C GLY A 100 -10.74 -12.35 -4.62
N MET A 101 -9.65 -13.00 -5.07
CA MET A 101 -9.34 -14.39 -4.77
C MET A 101 -8.82 -14.61 -3.34
N ALA A 102 -8.26 -13.56 -2.71
CA ALA A 102 -7.74 -13.64 -1.35
C ALA A 102 -8.11 -12.41 -0.53
N SER A 103 -8.55 -12.64 0.71
CA SER A 103 -8.80 -11.57 1.67
C SER A 103 -7.49 -11.01 2.26
N PRO A 104 -7.47 -9.76 2.76
CA PRO A 104 -6.35 -9.20 3.52
C PRO A 104 -5.86 -10.13 4.64
N ASN A 105 -6.78 -10.79 5.34
CA ASN A 105 -6.47 -11.74 6.41
C ASN A 105 -5.78 -13.00 5.88
N THR A 106 -6.23 -13.52 4.74
CA THR A 106 -5.61 -14.68 4.08
C THR A 106 -4.18 -14.34 3.63
N ILE A 107 -4.00 -13.18 3.00
CA ILE A 107 -2.69 -12.70 2.56
C ILE A 107 -1.76 -12.50 3.76
N TYR A 108 -2.24 -11.89 4.84
CA TYR A 108 -1.47 -11.73 6.08
C TYR A 108 -0.97 -13.08 6.62
N ARG A 109 -1.84 -14.07 6.70
CA ARG A 109 -1.51 -15.41 7.18
C ARG A 109 -0.42 -16.07 6.32
N LEU A 110 -0.55 -16.00 5.00
CA LEU A 110 0.44 -16.54 4.06
C LEU A 110 1.77 -15.77 4.11
N TYR A 111 1.71 -14.46 4.33
CA TYR A 111 2.88 -13.58 4.32
C TYR A 111 3.74 -13.70 5.58
N TYR A 112 3.12 -13.86 6.75
CA TYR A 112 3.77 -13.94 8.05
C TYR A 112 3.82 -15.35 8.66
N GLY A 113 3.05 -16.30 8.13
CA GLY A 113 2.93 -17.65 8.70
C GLY A 113 2.19 -17.69 10.04
N ARG A 114 1.39 -16.66 10.36
CA ARG A 114 0.63 -16.57 11.62
C ARG A 114 -0.70 -15.84 11.44
N GLY A 115 -1.65 -16.12 12.35
CA GLY A 115 -2.95 -15.44 12.40
C GLY A 115 -2.84 -13.95 12.74
N VAL A 116 -3.87 -13.19 12.37
CA VAL A 116 -4.02 -11.79 12.81
C VAL A 116 -4.33 -11.82 14.31
N THR A 117 -3.41 -11.36 15.14
CA THR A 117 -3.64 -11.20 16.57
C THR A 117 -4.30 -9.85 16.81
N ASN A 118 -5.57 -9.85 17.23
CA ASN A 118 -6.30 -8.66 17.67
C ASN A 118 -5.84 -8.19 19.07
N ALA A 119 -4.53 -8.21 19.34
CA ALA A 119 -4.01 -7.61 20.56
C ALA A 119 -4.05 -6.08 20.39
N PRO A 120 -4.71 -5.32 21.27
CA PRO A 120 -4.63 -3.86 21.20
C PRO A 120 -3.16 -3.46 21.28
N LYS A 121 -2.70 -2.63 20.32
CA LYS A 121 -1.41 -1.95 20.48
C LYS A 121 -1.51 -1.13 21.75
N ALA A 122 -0.85 -1.58 22.82
CA ALA A 122 -0.70 -0.81 24.04
C ALA A 122 -0.10 0.55 23.63
N ARG A 123 -0.93 1.58 23.68
CA ARG A 123 -0.50 2.96 23.47
C ARG A 123 0.14 3.36 24.79
N GLU A 124 1.43 3.12 24.91
CA GLU A 124 2.23 3.67 26.00
C GLU A 124 2.12 5.19 25.90
N LYS A 125 1.30 5.78 26.79
CA LYS A 125 1.28 7.22 27.00
C LYS A 125 2.60 7.55 27.68
N SER A 126 3.57 8.02 26.92
CA SER A 126 4.62 8.88 27.47
C SER A 126 3.96 10.23 27.74
N THR A 127 3.41 10.35 28.95
CA THR A 127 3.51 11.59 29.71
C THR A 127 4.97 11.75 30.09
N ASP A 128 5.59 12.85 29.66
CA ASP A 128 6.41 13.75 30.46
C ASP A 128 6.67 15.03 29.66
#